data_AF-A0A2W0C9U6-F1
#
_entry.id   AF-A0A2W0C9U6-F1
#
_cell.length_a   1.000
_cell.length_b   1.000
_cell.length_c   1.000
_cell.angle_alpha   90.00
_cell.angle_beta   90.00
_cell.angle_gamma   90.00
#
_symmetry.space_group_name_H-M   'P 1'
#
loop_
_entity.id
_entity.type
_entity.pdbx_description
1 polymer ?
#
loop_
_entity_poly.entity_id
_entity_poly.type
_entity_poly.pdbx_seq_one_letter_code
_entity_poly.pdbx_strand_id
1 'polypeptide(L)'
;MNKRVRKKLGLPWKQKHNIMLKTLKLSRKKHVNSEWYALRYSLMPMGENDYRILNNEYWNEEMQVSEYSYATHWFIALYCFNRDNLRILTFPCSSDGSSTTISPVRICDYVHPACKATVFQDFEKVKQQILNDSFWD
;
A
#
# COMPACT_ATOMS: atom_id res chain seq x y z
N MET A 1 -14.60 22.81 -4.61
CA MET A 1 -14.26 23.44 -3.32
C MET A 1 -12.85 24.04 -3.40
N ASN A 2 -12.72 25.33 -3.12
CA ASN A 2 -11.55 26.14 -3.48
C ASN A 2 -10.27 25.69 -2.73
N LYS A 3 -9.11 25.62 -3.42
CA LYS A 3 -7.81 25.16 -2.85
C LYS A 3 -7.43 25.90 -1.55
N ARG A 4 -7.76 27.20 -1.48
CA ARG A 4 -7.49 28.07 -0.33
C ARG A 4 -8.29 27.69 0.92
N VAL A 5 -9.53 27.24 0.78
CA VAL A 5 -10.39 26.85 1.91
C VAL A 5 -9.87 25.57 2.57
N ARG A 6 -9.36 24.62 1.77
CA ARG A 6 -8.73 23.40 2.30
C ARG A 6 -7.45 23.66 3.10
N LYS A 7 -6.60 24.56 2.61
CA LYS A 7 -5.37 24.97 3.32
C LYS A 7 -5.67 25.68 4.65
N LYS A 8 -6.75 26.46 4.70
CA LYS A 8 -7.17 27.20 5.91
C LYS A 8 -7.80 26.30 6.98
N LEU A 9 -8.31 25.12 6.61
CA LEU A 9 -8.98 24.18 7.52
C LEU A 9 -8.05 23.09 8.06
N GLY A 10 -6.74 23.10 7.75
CA GLY A 10 -5.79 22.08 8.20
C GLY A 10 -6.12 20.66 7.73
N LEU A 11 -7.04 20.52 6.76
CA LEU A 11 -7.46 19.21 6.27
C LEU A 11 -6.27 18.59 5.52
N PRO A 12 -5.88 17.35 5.86
CA PRO A 12 -4.80 16.67 5.17
C PRO A 12 -5.15 16.69 3.68
N TRP A 13 -4.19 17.14 2.86
CA TRP A 13 -4.32 17.07 1.42
C TRP A 13 -4.83 15.66 1.11
N LYS A 14 -6.02 15.51 0.53
CA LYS A 14 -6.38 14.24 -0.13
C LYS A 14 -5.22 13.97 -1.07
N GLN A 15 -4.40 12.99 -0.73
CA GLN A 15 -3.13 12.83 -1.39
C GLN A 15 -3.40 12.48 -2.85
N LYS A 16 -2.44 12.83 -3.72
CA LYS A 16 -2.63 12.81 -5.18
C LYS A 16 -3.14 11.46 -5.68
N HIS A 17 -2.81 10.39 -4.99
CA HIS A 17 -3.19 9.03 -5.34
C HIS A 17 -4.02 8.40 -4.23
N ASN A 18 -5.10 7.71 -4.59
CA ASN A 18 -5.83 6.84 -3.68
C ASN A 18 -5.65 5.39 -4.15
N ILE A 19 -4.75 4.68 -3.47
CA ILE A 19 -4.32 3.33 -3.85
C ILE A 19 -5.46 2.36 -3.59
N MET A 20 -6.07 2.42 -2.40
CA MET A 20 -7.21 1.59 -2.03
C MET A 20 -8.36 1.67 -3.04
N LEU A 21 -8.75 2.88 -3.44
CA LEU A 21 -9.82 3.08 -4.42
C LEU A 21 -9.46 2.51 -5.80
N LYS A 22 -8.20 2.62 -6.22
CA LYS A 22 -7.72 1.98 -7.46
C LYS A 22 -7.81 0.46 -7.35
N THR A 23 -7.38 -0.12 -6.24
CA THR A 23 -7.45 -1.56 -5.98
C THR A 23 -8.90 -2.07 -5.96
N LEU A 24 -9.80 -1.36 -5.30
CA LEU A 24 -11.24 -1.66 -5.28
C LEU A 24 -11.86 -1.67 -6.68
N LYS A 25 -11.42 -0.76 -7.56
CA LYS A 25 -11.85 -0.78 -8.96
C LYS A 25 -11.33 -2.02 -9.68
N LEU A 26 -10.08 -2.39 -9.46
CA LEU A 26 -9.46 -3.57 -10.06
C LEU A 26 -10.07 -4.88 -9.55
N SER A 27 -10.52 -4.95 -8.31
CA SER A 27 -11.18 -6.15 -7.76
C SER A 27 -12.59 -6.36 -8.32
N ARG A 28 -13.21 -5.32 -8.88
CA ARG A 28 -14.57 -5.37 -9.46
C ARG A 28 -14.57 -5.58 -10.97
N LYS A 29 -13.45 -5.38 -11.65
CA LYS A 29 -13.37 -5.61 -13.10
C LYS A 29 -13.55 -7.10 -13.40
N LYS A 30 -14.31 -7.42 -14.44
CA LYS A 30 -14.38 -8.80 -14.96
C LYS A 30 -12.96 -9.22 -15.38
N HIS A 31 -12.40 -10.20 -14.68
CA HIS A 31 -11.02 -10.69 -14.81
C HIS A 31 -10.61 -11.13 -16.21
N VAL A 32 -11.58 -11.31 -17.12
CA VAL A 32 -11.37 -11.84 -18.47
C VAL A 32 -10.62 -10.86 -19.39
N ASN A 33 -10.80 -9.54 -19.20
CA ASN A 33 -10.32 -8.51 -20.14
C ASN A 33 -9.35 -7.48 -19.53
N SER A 34 -8.88 -7.68 -18.29
CA SER A 34 -7.99 -6.74 -17.60
C SER A 34 -6.63 -7.41 -17.39
N GLU A 35 -5.57 -6.77 -17.87
CA GLU A 35 -4.19 -7.22 -17.64
C GLU A 35 -3.87 -7.35 -16.16
N TRP A 36 -4.43 -6.43 -15.35
CA TRP A 36 -4.29 -6.40 -13.89
C TRP A 36 -5.62 -6.58 -13.19
N TYR A 37 -5.64 -7.38 -12.13
CA TYR A 37 -6.77 -7.44 -11.21
C TYR A 37 -6.29 -7.69 -9.77
N ALA A 38 -7.07 -7.21 -8.80
CA ALA A 38 -6.79 -7.40 -7.38
C ALA A 38 -7.56 -8.61 -6.85
N LEU A 39 -6.85 -9.51 -6.16
CA LEU A 39 -7.40 -10.74 -5.58
C LEU A 39 -7.74 -10.58 -4.10
N ARG A 40 -6.84 -9.94 -3.35
CA ARG A 40 -6.95 -9.66 -1.91
C ARG A 40 -6.34 -8.31 -1.62
N TYR A 41 -6.84 -7.65 -0.59
CA TYR A 41 -6.26 -6.41 -0.08
C TYR A 41 -6.66 -6.21 1.38
N SER A 42 -5.86 -5.45 2.10
CA SER A 42 -6.13 -5.06 3.49
C SER A 42 -5.53 -3.68 3.76
N LEU A 43 -6.24 -2.90 4.58
CA LEU A 43 -5.78 -1.62 5.10
C LEU A 43 -5.67 -1.79 6.61
N MET A 44 -4.50 -1.53 7.17
CA MET A 44 -4.21 -1.73 8.59
C MET A 44 -3.49 -0.53 9.16
N PRO A 45 -3.73 -0.16 10.43
CA PRO A 45 -2.93 0.88 11.08
C PRO A 45 -1.46 0.46 11.11
N MET A 46 -0.58 1.44 10.95
CA MET A 46 0.86 1.25 11.07
C MET A 46 1.22 1.27 12.56
N GLY A 47 2.05 0.33 12.99
CA GLY A 47 2.58 0.34 14.35
C GLY A 47 3.67 1.39 14.52
N GLU A 48 4.07 1.64 15.77
CA GLU A 48 5.00 2.72 16.11
C GLU A 48 6.42 2.40 15.63
N ASN A 49 6.86 1.15 15.79
CA ASN A 49 8.17 0.70 15.34
C ASN A 49 8.27 0.75 13.81
N ASP A 50 7.26 0.24 13.10
CA ASP A 50 7.17 0.27 11.65
C ASP A 50 7.19 1.71 11.12
N TYR A 51 6.45 2.61 11.76
CA TYR A 51 6.43 4.03 11.41
C TYR A 51 7.81 4.66 11.61
N ARG A 52 8.46 4.39 12.74
CA ARG A 52 9.80 4.90 13.02
C ARG A 52 10.82 4.43 11.98
N ILE A 53 10.84 3.14 11.66
CA ILE A 53 11.76 2.56 10.67
C ILE A 53 11.50 3.16 9.29
N LEU A 54 10.24 3.20 8.84
CA LEU A 54 9.86 3.82 7.56
C LEU A 54 10.36 5.26 7.47
N ASN A 55 10.19 6.07 8.52
CA ASN A 55 10.61 7.46 8.47
C ASN A 55 12.13 7.65 8.51
N ASN A 56 12.86 6.74 9.14
CA ASN A 56 14.32 6.77 9.13
C ASN A 56 14.87 6.34 7.76
N GLU A 57 14.32 5.28 7.17
CA GLU A 57 14.77 4.73 5.88
C GLU A 57 14.57 5.73 4.73
N TYR A 58 13.45 6.46 4.74
CA TYR A 58 13.10 7.44 3.72
C TYR A 58 13.26 8.88 4.20
N TRP A 59 14.21 9.10 5.10
CA TRP A 59 14.58 10.44 5.57
C TRP A 59 15.27 11.22 4.45
N ASN A 60 14.79 12.43 4.17
CA ASN A 60 15.45 13.35 3.26
C ASN A 60 16.22 14.40 4.07
N GLU A 61 17.55 14.37 4.01
CA GLU A 61 18.41 15.31 4.74
C GLU A 61 18.23 16.77 4.30
N GLU A 62 18.01 17.03 3.01
CA GLU A 62 17.85 18.40 2.50
C GLU A 62 16.54 19.02 2.99
N MET A 63 15.45 18.24 2.99
CA MET A 63 14.13 18.69 3.39
C MET A 63 13.87 18.54 4.90
N GLN A 64 14.77 17.87 5.62
CA GLN A 64 14.64 17.54 7.05
C GLN A 64 13.29 16.90 7.38
N VAL A 65 12.82 16.01 6.51
CA VAL A 65 11.54 15.30 6.67
C VAL A 65 11.56 13.98 5.90
N SER A 66 10.87 12.98 6.43
CA SER A 66 10.60 11.74 5.72
C SER A 66 9.58 11.91 4.60
N GLU A 67 9.83 11.25 3.46
CA GLU A 67 8.89 11.16 2.34
C GLU A 67 7.52 10.61 2.74
N TYR A 68 7.47 9.77 3.78
CA TYR A 68 6.28 9.08 4.26
C TYR A 68 5.81 9.53 5.65
N SER A 69 6.22 10.72 6.10
CA SER A 69 5.79 11.32 7.37
C SER A 69 4.27 11.38 7.58
N TYR A 70 3.48 11.39 6.49
CA TYR A 70 2.02 11.37 6.51
C TYR A 70 1.40 9.99 6.77
N ALA A 71 2.18 8.91 6.60
CA ALA A 71 1.65 7.56 6.55
C ALA A 71 1.21 7.13 7.94
N THR A 72 -0.03 6.70 8.06
CA THR A 72 -0.61 6.20 9.32
C THR A 72 -1.04 4.74 9.21
N HIS A 73 -1.07 4.21 7.99
CA HIS A 73 -1.58 2.89 7.67
C HIS A 73 -0.68 2.20 6.65
N TRP A 74 -0.67 0.88 6.70
CA TRP A 74 -0.22 0.02 5.62
C TRP A 74 -1.40 -0.40 4.77
N PHE A 75 -1.25 -0.28 3.45
CA PHE A 75 -2.14 -0.90 2.49
C PHE A 75 -1.41 -2.03 1.78
N ILE A 76 -1.90 -3.25 1.94
CA ILE A 76 -1.38 -4.44 1.26
C ILE A 76 -2.38 -4.90 0.20
N ALA A 77 -1.88 -5.30 -0.96
CA ALA A 77 -2.71 -5.81 -2.05
C ALA A 77 -2.00 -6.93 -2.79
N LEU A 78 -2.72 -8.04 -2.98
CA LEU A 78 -2.32 -9.11 -3.88
C LEU A 78 -2.94 -8.86 -5.25
N TYR A 79 -2.09 -8.60 -6.22
CA TYR A 79 -2.43 -8.44 -7.61
C TYR A 79 -2.10 -9.68 -8.42
N CYS A 80 -2.83 -9.85 -9.50
CA CYS A 80 -2.48 -10.77 -10.58
C CYS A 80 -2.35 -9.99 -11.89
N PHE A 81 -1.27 -10.29 -12.60
CA PHE A 81 -0.95 -9.78 -13.92
C PHE A 81 -0.91 -10.92 -14.94
N ASN A 82 -1.52 -10.72 -16.11
CA ASN A 82 -1.53 -11.71 -17.20
C ASN A 82 -1.92 -13.12 -16.73
N ARG A 83 -2.99 -13.20 -15.92
CA ARG A 83 -3.63 -14.41 -15.36
C ARG A 83 -2.82 -15.22 -14.35
N ASP A 84 -1.50 -15.14 -14.41
CA ASP A 84 -0.61 -16.15 -13.83
C ASP A 84 0.56 -15.57 -13.02
N ASN A 85 0.90 -14.29 -13.20
CA ASN A 85 1.92 -13.63 -12.40
C ASN A 85 1.26 -13.01 -11.16
N LEU A 86 1.63 -13.48 -9.98
CA LEU A 86 1.11 -12.98 -8.72
C LEU A 86 2.12 -12.04 -8.07
N ARG A 87 1.61 -10.98 -7.46
CA ARG A 87 2.44 -9.95 -6.83
C ARG A 87 1.75 -9.42 -5.58
N ILE A 88 2.43 -9.47 -4.44
CA ILE A 88 2.00 -8.77 -3.23
C ILE A 88 2.71 -7.42 -3.22
N LEU A 89 1.93 -6.35 -3.08
CA LEU A 89 2.42 -4.98 -2.97
C LEU A 89 2.02 -4.40 -1.63
N THR A 90 2.97 -3.74 -0.96
CA THR A 90 2.75 -3.03 0.31
C THR A 90 3.06 -1.55 0.14
N PHE A 91 2.13 -0.70 0.59
CA PHE A 91 2.19 0.74 0.44
C PHE A 91 1.98 1.42 1.78
N PRO A 92 2.80 2.43 2.14
CA PRO A 92 2.45 3.37 3.19
C PRO A 92 1.38 4.33 2.70
N CYS A 93 0.32 4.53 3.50
CA CYS A 93 -0.79 5.41 3.14
C CYS A 93 -1.44 6.06 4.37
N SER A 94 -2.35 6.98 4.10
CA SER A 94 -3.27 7.53 5.09
C SER A 94 -4.39 6.53 5.39
N SER A 95 -5.17 6.80 6.44
CA SER A 95 -6.34 5.99 6.84
C SER A 95 -7.44 5.86 5.80
N ASP A 96 -7.45 6.70 4.76
CA ASP A 96 -8.38 6.61 3.63
C ASP A 96 -7.77 5.91 2.38
N GLY A 97 -6.58 5.32 2.53
CA GLY A 97 -5.83 4.68 1.46
C GLY A 97 -5.17 5.66 0.48
N SER A 98 -5.13 6.96 0.80
CA SER A 98 -4.41 7.95 0.01
C SER A 98 -2.91 7.95 0.29
N SER A 99 -2.12 8.11 -0.78
CA SER A 99 -0.67 8.15 -0.78
C SER A 99 -0.16 9.29 -1.66
N THR A 100 0.99 9.84 -1.33
CA THR A 100 1.69 10.85 -2.15
C THR A 100 2.29 10.22 -3.40
N THR A 101 2.53 8.90 -3.37
CA THR A 101 3.12 8.11 -4.44
C THR A 101 2.19 6.98 -4.89
N ILE A 102 2.48 6.40 -6.06
CA ILE A 102 1.87 5.14 -6.51
C ILE A 102 2.80 3.95 -6.31
N SER A 103 4.03 4.20 -5.87
CA SER A 103 5.07 3.17 -5.74
C SER A 103 4.93 2.45 -4.40
N PRO A 104 4.95 1.11 -4.40
CA PRO A 104 5.03 0.34 -3.16
C PRO A 104 6.42 0.47 -2.55
N VAL A 105 6.52 0.32 -1.23
CA VAL A 105 7.81 0.19 -0.53
C VAL A 105 8.31 -1.25 -0.55
N ARG A 106 7.41 -2.22 -0.75
CA ARG A 106 7.75 -3.64 -0.87
C ARG A 106 6.97 -4.32 -1.99
N ILE A 107 7.69 -5.11 -2.78
CA ILE A 107 7.18 -5.92 -3.89
C ILE A 107 7.61 -7.36 -3.65
N CYS A 108 6.65 -8.27 -3.50
CA CYS A 108 6.92 -9.71 -3.52
C CYS A 108 6.38 -10.29 -4.83
N ASP A 109 7.28 -10.58 -5.75
CA ASP A 109 6.97 -11.19 -7.05
C ASP A 109 7.02 -12.71 -6.98
N TYR A 110 6.02 -13.35 -7.57
CA TYR A 110 5.94 -14.80 -7.64
C TYR A 110 6.07 -15.24 -9.09
N VAL A 111 7.13 -15.99 -9.38
CA VAL A 111 7.41 -16.55 -10.70
C VAL A 111 6.45 -17.71 -10.99
N HIS A 112 5.94 -17.76 -12.22
CA HIS A 112 5.06 -18.83 -12.66
C HIS A 112 5.81 -20.16 -12.83
N PRO A 113 5.23 -21.31 -12.43
CA PRO A 113 3.93 -21.48 -11.80
C PRO A 113 3.98 -21.25 -10.29
N ALA A 114 3.20 -20.28 -9.81
CA ALA A 114 3.04 -20.02 -8.38
C ALA A 114 1.77 -20.69 -7.85
N CYS A 115 1.89 -21.45 -6.76
CA CYS A 115 0.75 -22.02 -6.08
C CYS A 115 -0.06 -20.90 -5.39
N LYS A 116 -1.28 -20.63 -5.85
CA LYS A 116 -2.15 -19.58 -5.29
C LYS A 116 -2.36 -19.73 -3.78
N ALA A 117 -2.44 -20.96 -3.27
CA ALA A 117 -2.59 -21.22 -1.83
C ALA A 117 -1.36 -20.72 -1.04
N THR A 118 -0.16 -20.97 -1.54
CA THR A 118 1.09 -20.47 -0.94
C THR A 118 1.14 -18.95 -0.96
N VAL A 119 0.79 -18.32 -2.09
CA VAL A 119 0.79 -16.85 -2.18
C VAL A 119 -0.24 -16.23 -1.22
N PHE A 120 -1.40 -16.87 -1.02
CA PHE A 120 -2.37 -16.42 -0.03
C PHE A 120 -1.87 -16.57 1.41
N GLN A 121 -1.13 -17.64 1.72
CA GLN A 121 -0.49 -17.79 3.03
C GLN A 121 0.55 -16.70 3.26
N ASP A 122 1.36 -16.38 2.26
CA ASP A 122 2.35 -15.31 2.39
C ASP A 122 1.70 -13.93 2.53
N PHE A 123 0.58 -13.67 1.85
CA PHE A 123 -0.21 -12.47 2.06
C PHE A 123 -0.68 -12.35 3.52
N GLU A 124 -1.18 -13.45 4.11
CA GLU A 124 -1.56 -13.45 5.53
C GLU A 124 -0.35 -13.32 6.46
N LYS A 125 0.82 -13.87 6.11
CA LYS A 125 2.05 -13.66 6.90
C LYS A 125 2.45 -12.18 6.93
N VAL A 126 2.47 -11.50 5.78
CA VAL A 126 2.76 -10.06 5.71
C VAL A 126 1.76 -9.28 6.56
N LYS A 127 0.48 -9.67 6.50
CA LYS A 127 -0.56 -9.07 7.34
C LYS A 127 -0.27 -9.26 8.83
N GLN A 128 0.12 -10.45 9.26
CA GLN A 128 0.49 -10.70 10.66
C GLN A 128 1.73 -9.92 11.09
N GLN A 129 2.74 -9.80 10.23
CA GLN A 129 3.92 -8.97 10.52
C GLN A 129 3.53 -7.51 10.77
N ILE A 130 2.66 -6.95 9.93
CA ILE A 130 2.12 -5.59 10.13
C ILE A 130 1.36 -5.48 11.47
N LEU A 131 0.52 -6.46 11.79
CA LEU A 131 -0.25 -6.44 13.05
C LEU A 131 0.66 -6.56 14.29
N ASN A 132 1.84 -7.17 14.13
CA ASN A 132 2.83 -7.32 15.19
C ASN A 132 3.86 -6.18 15.23
N ASP A 133 3.70 -5.13 14.42
CA ASP A 133 4.65 -4.00 14.33
C ASP A 133 6.08 -4.44 13.94
N SER A 134 6.14 -5.46 13.08
CA SER A 134 7.36 -6.17 12.67
C SER A 134 7.40 -6.34 11.14
N PHE A 135 6.84 -5.40 10.37
CA PHE A 135 6.80 -5.52 8.90
C PHE A 135 8.21 -5.39 8.28
N TRP A 136 9.07 -4.60 8.93
CA TRP A 136 10.43 -4.32 8.51
C TRP A 136 11.49 -5.31 9.05
N ASP A 137 11.09 -6.20 9.96
CA ASP A 137 11.95 -7.28 10.48
C ASP A 137 12.04 -8.47 9.51
#